data_AF-A0A060BX82-F1
#
_entry.id   AF-A0A060BX82-F1
#
_cell.length_a   1.000
_cell.length_b   1.000
_cell.length_c   1.000
_cell.angle_alpha   90.00
_cell.angle_beta   90.00
_cell.angle_gamma   90.00
#
_symmetry.space_group_name_H-M   'P 1'
#
loop_
_entity.id
_entity.type
_entity.pdbx_description
1 polymer ?
#
loop_
_entity_poly.entity_id
_entity_poly.type
_entity_poly.pdbx_seq_one_letter_code
_entity_poly.pdbx_strand_id
1 'polypeptide(L)'
;MRDLYREFGDWLLVVAAYNGGPRPIYNAIKKSGSRNFWKLQHFLPAETRGHVKRYIATHYYFEGKGGLTTLTKSETTAYQKVLDEWY
;
A
#
# COMPACT_ATOMS: atom_id res chain seq x y z
N MET A 1 10.72 9.97 0.48
CA MET A 1 9.36 9.41 0.26
C MET A 1 8.34 10.45 -0.17
N ARG A 2 8.29 11.64 0.44
CA ARG A 2 7.36 12.72 0.02
C ARG A 2 7.49 13.10 -1.47
N ASP A 3 8.72 13.15 -2.00
CA ASP A 3 8.95 13.47 -3.41
C ASP A 3 8.50 12.35 -4.36
N LEU A 4 8.72 11.09 -3.98
CA LEU A 4 8.19 9.94 -4.73
C LEU A 4 6.66 9.92 -4.72
N TYR A 5 6.03 10.35 -3.61
CA TYR A 5 4.58 10.44 -3.53
C TYR A 5 4.05 11.58 -4.41
N ARG A 6 4.73 12.74 -4.44
CA ARG A 6 4.42 13.83 -5.39
C ARG A 6 4.53 13.36 -6.84
N GLU A 7 5.50 12.52 -7.13
CA GLU A 7 5.76 11.99 -8.47
C GLU A 7 4.75 10.92 -8.90
N PHE A 8 4.45 9.96 -8.00
CA PHE A 8 3.67 8.78 -8.35
C PHE A 8 2.20 8.86 -7.94
N GLY A 9 1.87 9.60 -6.87
CA GLY A 9 0.50 9.75 -6.35
C GLY A 9 -0.10 8.50 -5.71
N ASP A 10 0.69 7.43 -5.59
CA ASP A 10 0.27 6.11 -5.08
C ASP A 10 1.38 5.56 -4.19
N TRP A 11 1.06 5.27 -2.92
CA TRP A 11 2.00 4.72 -1.95
C TRP A 11 2.59 3.37 -2.36
N LEU A 12 1.85 2.53 -3.08
CA LEU A 12 2.37 1.26 -3.59
C LEU A 12 3.45 1.49 -4.65
N LEU A 13 3.30 2.52 -5.49
CA LEU A 13 4.33 2.94 -6.44
C LEU A 13 5.52 3.59 -5.74
N VAL A 14 5.30 4.32 -4.63
CA VAL A 14 6.38 4.86 -3.80
C VAL A 14 7.22 3.73 -3.20
N VAL A 15 6.58 2.70 -2.63
CA VAL A 15 7.26 1.52 -2.07
C VAL A 15 8.00 0.76 -3.18
N ALA A 16 7.39 0.61 -4.36
CA ALA A 16 8.05 0.00 -5.51
C ALA A 16 9.28 0.81 -5.95
N ALA A 17 9.17 2.13 -6.07
CA ALA A 17 10.24 3.03 -6.49
C ALA A 17 11.35 3.15 -5.45
N TYR A 18 11.04 2.99 -4.16
CA TYR A 18 12.02 2.97 -3.09
C TYR A 18 12.94 1.74 -3.18
N ASN A 19 12.41 0.57 -3.55
CA ASN A 19 13.20 -0.64 -3.73
C ASN A 19 13.86 -0.75 -5.11
N GLY A 20 13.12 -0.50 -6.19
CA GLY A 20 13.58 -0.72 -7.57
C GLY A 20 14.09 0.53 -8.28
N GLY A 21 14.05 1.69 -7.63
CA GLY A 21 14.22 2.98 -8.27
C GLY A 21 13.01 3.41 -9.11
N PRO A 22 12.91 4.68 -9.52
CA PRO A 22 11.76 5.20 -10.27
C PRO A 22 11.74 4.75 -11.75
N ARG A 23 12.90 4.42 -12.33
CA ARG A 23 13.05 4.12 -13.77
C ARG A 23 12.27 2.87 -14.22
N PRO A 24 12.30 1.73 -13.50
CA PRO A 24 11.42 0.60 -13.80
C PRO A 24 9.93 0.92 -13.66
N ILE A 25 9.56 1.82 -12.76
CA ILE A 25 8.16 2.23 -12.55
C ILE A 25 7.65 3.02 -13.75
N TYR A 26 8.41 4.00 -14.25
CA TYR A 26 8.06 4.73 -15.47
C TYR A 26 7.92 3.80 -16.69
N ASN A 27 8.83 2.83 -16.82
CA ASN A 27 8.74 1.84 -17.89
C ASN A 27 7.47 0.98 -17.77
N ALA A 28 7.09 0.57 -16.56
CA ALA A 28 5.86 -0.17 -16.32
C ALA A 28 4.60 0.68 -16.55
N ILE A 29 4.60 1.95 -16.18
CA ILE A 29 3.51 2.91 -16.49
C ILE A 29 3.34 3.01 -18.01
N LYS A 30 4.44 3.23 -18.74
CA LYS A 30 4.42 3.34 -20.21
C LYS A 30 3.91 2.07 -20.89
N LYS A 31 4.33 0.89 -20.42
CA LYS A 31 3.92 -0.41 -20.98
C LYS A 31 2.47 -0.78 -20.65
N SER A 32 2.01 -0.44 -19.44
CA SER A 32 0.67 -0.81 -18.96
C SER A 32 -0.41 0.21 -19.31
N GLY A 33 -0.04 1.44 -19.66
CA GLY A 33 -0.99 2.55 -19.83
C GLY A 33 -1.73 2.90 -18.54
N SER A 34 -1.20 2.50 -17.38
CA SER A 34 -1.85 2.67 -16.08
C SER A 34 -0.88 3.24 -15.05
N ARG A 35 -1.43 3.67 -13.91
CA ARG A 35 -0.68 3.99 -12.68
C ARG A 35 -1.10 3.11 -11.51
N ASN A 36 -1.97 2.12 -11.74
CA ASN A 36 -2.40 1.18 -10.72
C ASN A 36 -1.36 0.08 -10.55
N PHE A 37 -0.74 -0.02 -9.36
CA PHE A 37 0.28 -1.03 -9.07
C PHE A 37 -0.10 -2.46 -9.52
N TRP A 38 -1.35 -2.87 -9.34
CA TRP A 38 -1.80 -4.23 -9.69
C TRP A 38 -1.78 -4.51 -11.19
N LYS A 39 -1.95 -3.47 -12.02
CA LYS A 39 -1.75 -3.56 -13.48
C LYS A 39 -0.27 -3.50 -13.84
N LEU A 40 0.51 -2.70 -13.11
CA LEU A 40 1.95 -2.52 -13.35
C LEU A 40 2.79 -3.72 -12.95
N GLN A 41 2.36 -4.49 -11.94
CA GLN A 41 3.18 -5.55 -11.32
C GLN A 41 3.71 -6.57 -12.34
N HIS A 42 2.99 -6.80 -13.44
CA HIS A 42 3.36 -7.73 -14.51
C HIS A 42 4.54 -7.23 -15.34
N PHE A 43 4.79 -5.92 -15.34
CA PHE A 43 5.89 -5.26 -16.04
C PHE A 43 7.06 -4.90 -15.11
N LEU A 44 6.93 -5.18 -13.81
CA LEU A 44 7.95 -4.92 -12.80
C LEU A 44 8.84 -6.15 -12.56
N PRO A 45 10.13 -5.95 -12.21
CA PRO A 45 10.99 -7.02 -11.75
C PRO A 45 10.36 -7.82 -10.61
N ALA A 46 10.67 -9.13 -10.55
CA ALA A 46 10.14 -10.03 -9.53
C ALA A 46 10.46 -9.55 -8.10
N GLU A 47 11.67 -9.03 -7.91
CA GLU A 47 12.11 -8.43 -6.65
C GLU A 47 11.22 -7.25 -6.23
N THR A 48 11.01 -6.29 -7.13
CA THR A 48 10.24 -5.06 -6.85
C THR A 48 8.78 -5.33 -6.53
N ARG A 49 8.11 -6.18 -7.32
CA ARG A 49 6.72 -6.56 -7.01
C ARG A 49 6.63 -7.41 -5.73
N GLY A 50 7.66 -8.20 -5.45
CA GLY A 50 7.78 -8.97 -4.20
C GLY A 50 7.95 -8.07 -2.98
N HIS A 51 8.74 -7.00 -3.10
CA HIS A 51 8.95 -6.02 -2.04
C HIS A 51 7.64 -5.32 -1.65
N VAL A 52 6.86 -4.87 -2.64
CA VAL A 52 5.53 -4.27 -2.39
C VAL A 52 4.57 -5.26 -1.73
N LYS A 53 4.53 -6.52 -2.20
CA LYS A 53 3.67 -7.55 -1.57
C LYS A 53 4.08 -7.86 -0.14
N ARG A 54 5.38 -7.93 0.15
CA ARG A 54 5.88 -8.09 1.53
C ARG A 54 5.51 -6.88 2.38
N TYR A 55 5.66 -5.66 1.87
CA TYR A 55 5.21 -4.46 2.59
C TYR A 55 3.71 -4.53 2.94
N ILE A 56 2.85 -4.91 1.99
CA ILE A 56 1.41 -5.10 2.23
C ILE A 56 1.17 -6.18 3.29
N ALA A 57 1.83 -7.34 3.18
CA ALA A 57 1.66 -8.45 4.12
C ALA A 57 2.18 -8.12 5.52
N THR A 58 3.32 -7.43 5.62
CA THR A 58 3.92 -6.94 6.86
C THR A 58 3.00 -5.93 7.53
N HIS A 59 2.47 -4.96 6.76
CA HIS A 59 1.50 -4.00 7.26
C HIS A 59 0.23 -4.70 7.78
N TYR A 60 -0.31 -5.65 7.00
CA TYR A 60 -1.45 -6.48 7.41
C TYR A 60 -1.17 -7.30 8.68
N TYR A 61 0.03 -7.86 8.82
CA TYR A 61 0.44 -8.68 9.97
C TYR A 61 0.62 -7.86 11.24
N PHE A 62 1.32 -6.71 11.16
CA PHE A 62 1.61 -5.87 12.31
C PHE A 62 0.41 -5.04 12.78
N GLU A 63 -0.53 -4.70 11.90
CA GLU A 63 -1.78 -4.07 12.31
C GLU A 63 -2.72 -5.06 13.03
N GLY A 64 -2.46 -6.38 12.99
CA GLY A 64 -3.13 -7.42 13.79
C GLY A 64 -4.63 -7.62 13.51
N LYS A 65 -5.26 -6.66 12.82
CA LYS A 65 -6.64 -6.54 12.37
C LYS A 65 -6.60 -5.62 11.14
N GLY A 66 -7.34 -5.90 10.08
CA GLY A 66 -7.37 -4.99 8.94
C GLY A 66 -7.77 -3.58 9.39
N GLY A 67 -7.12 -2.57 8.82
CA GLY A 67 -7.36 -1.17 9.17
C GLY A 67 -8.80 -0.71 8.95
N LEU A 68 -9.04 0.60 9.13
CA LEU A 68 -10.31 1.37 9.13
C LEU A 68 -11.45 0.90 8.18
N THR A 69 -11.14 0.11 7.15
CA THR A 69 -12.05 -0.41 6.15
C THR A 69 -12.57 -1.84 6.38
N THR A 70 -12.23 -2.51 7.49
CA THR A 70 -12.64 -3.92 7.73
C THR A 70 -13.26 -4.24 9.11
N LEU A 71 -13.64 -3.24 9.92
CA LEU A 71 -14.30 -3.49 11.21
C LEU A 71 -15.74 -4.01 11.02
N THR A 72 -16.11 -5.06 11.77
CA THR A 72 -17.51 -5.46 11.92
C THR A 72 -18.24 -4.53 12.88
N LYS A 73 -19.57 -4.38 12.72
CA LYS A 73 -20.40 -3.46 13.53
C LYS A 73 -20.22 -3.66 15.05
N SER A 74 -20.03 -4.91 15.49
CA SER A 74 -19.78 -5.25 16.89
C SER A 74 -18.42 -4.77 17.39
N GLU A 75 -17.38 -4.83 16.56
CA GLU A 75 -16.05 -4.35 16.91
C GLU A 75 -16.02 -2.82 16.98
N THR A 76 -16.74 -2.13 16.08
CA THR A 76 -16.89 -0.67 16.12
C THR A 76 -17.58 -0.18 17.38
N THR A 77 -18.67 -0.82 17.82
CA THR A 77 -19.38 -0.42 19.05
C THR A 77 -18.52 -0.64 20.30
N ALA A 78 -17.70 -1.69 20.35
CA ALA A 78 -16.78 -1.92 21.46
C ALA A 78 -15.69 -0.85 21.52
N TYR A 79 -15.10 -0.47 20.38
CA TYR A 79 -14.15 0.64 20.33
C TYR A 79 -14.79 1.98 20.71
N GLN A 80 -16.00 2.27 20.24
CA GLN A 80 -16.71 3.49 20.58
C GLN A 80 -17.00 3.57 22.09
N LYS A 81 -17.49 2.48 22.68
CA LYS A 81 -17.78 2.43 24.12
C LYS A 81 -16.52 2.63 24.97
N VAL A 82 -15.39 2.03 24.56
CA VAL A 82 -14.11 2.27 25.25
C VAL A 82 -13.72 3.73 25.11
N LEU A 83 -13.81 4.34 23.92
CA LEU A 83 -13.47 5.75 23.76
C LEU A 83 -14.36 6.70 24.59
N ASP A 84 -15.66 6.38 24.71
CA ASP A 84 -16.63 7.13 25.54
C ASP A 84 -16.43 6.92 27.05
N GLU A 85 -15.72 5.87 27.48
CA GLU A 85 -15.36 5.63 28.89
C GLU A 85 -14.06 6.34 29.30
N TRP A 86 -13.21 6.71 28.34
CA TRP A 86 -11.91 7.35 28.57
C TRP A 86 -11.91 8.89 28.37
N TYR A 87 -13.05 9.49 28.00
CA TYR A 87 -13.24 10.94 27.83
C TYR A 87 -14.60 11.39 28.38
#